data_AF-A0A2H0VGA6-F1
#
_entry.id   AF-A0A2H0VGA6-F1
#
_cell.length_a   1.000
_cell.length_b   1.000
_cell.length_c   1.000
_cell.angle_alpha   90.00
_cell.angle_beta   90.00
_cell.angle_gamma   90.00
#
_symmetry.space_group_name_H-M   'P 1'
#
loop_
_entity.id
_entity.type
_entity.pdbx_description
1 polymer ?
#
loop_
_entity_poly.entity_id
_entity_poly.type
_entity_poly.pdbx_seq_one_letter_code
_entity_poly.pdbx_strand_id
1 'polypeptide(L)' 'MVRTYDYPVWGTQGGGLAREVDGTYVFVEAPPSIPSLEIGDEVPEEWDLIPANERAKMEVL' A
#
# COMPACT_ATOMS: atom_id res chain seq x y z
N MET A 1 5.05 -11.94 13.21
CA MET A 1 4.64 -12.76 12.05
C MET A 1 4.80 -11.89 10.82
N VAL A 2 5.61 -12.30 9.85
CA VAL A 2 5.71 -11.60 8.56
C VAL A 2 4.44 -11.93 7.78
N ARG A 3 3.58 -10.94 7.54
CA ARG A 3 2.42 -11.14 6.66
C ARG A 3 2.93 -11.31 5.23
N THR A 4 2.44 -12.32 4.54
CA THR A 4 2.79 -12.59 3.15
C THR A 4 1.56 -12.30 2.30
N TYR A 5 1.71 -11.39 1.35
CA TYR A 5 0.66 -11.01 0.40
C TYR A 5 0.89 -11.73 -0.92
N ASP A 6 -0.16 -12.36 -1.44
CA ASP A 6 -0.18 -13.05 -2.73
C ASP A 6 -0.51 -12.12 -3.91
N TYR A 7 -0.68 -10.83 -3.63
CA TYR A 7 -0.87 -9.73 -4.58
C TYR A 7 0.23 -8.66 -4.42
N PRO A 8 0.44 -7.78 -5.42
CA PRO A 8 1.32 -6.62 -5.32
C PRO A 8 0.95 -5.74 -4.14
N VAL A 9 1.92 -5.38 -3.30
CA VAL A 9 1.73 -4.40 -2.23
C VAL A 9 2.80 -3.31 -2.28
N TRP A 10 2.38 -2.12 -1.91
CA TRP A 10 3.13 -0.89 -2.03
C TRP A 10 3.25 -0.21 -0.67
N GLY A 11 4.46 0.17 -0.29
CA GLY A 11 4.70 0.99 0.88
C GLY A 11 4.28 2.43 0.58
N THR A 12 3.57 3.03 1.52
CA THR A 12 3.03 4.39 1.42
C THR A 12 3.94 5.39 2.15
N GLN A 13 3.98 6.65 1.70
CA GLN A 13 4.83 7.70 2.30
C GLN A 13 4.60 7.89 3.81
N GLY A 14 3.35 7.81 4.28
CA GLY A 14 3.00 7.88 5.71
C GLY A 14 3.28 6.61 6.53
N GLY A 15 3.81 5.55 5.89
CA GLY A 15 3.87 4.20 6.45
C GLY A 15 2.56 3.43 6.25
N GLY A 16 2.59 2.12 6.52
CA GLY A 16 1.52 1.21 6.12
C GLY A 16 1.79 0.57 4.76
N LEU A 17 0.78 -0.11 4.22
CA LEU A 17 0.83 -0.80 2.94
C LEU A 17 -0.48 -0.56 2.18
N ALA A 18 -0.38 -0.47 0.87
CA ALA A 18 -1.49 -0.34 -0.04
C ALA A 18 -1.45 -1.42 -1.14
N ARG A 19 -2.61 -1.63 -1.78
CA ARG A 19 -2.72 -2.41 -3.01
C ARG A 19 -3.54 -1.62 -4.02
N GLU A 20 -3.33 -1.88 -5.30
CA GLU A 20 -4.19 -1.36 -6.36
C GLU A 20 -5.48 -2.20 -6.47
N VAL A 21 -6.62 -1.54 -6.57
CA VAL A 21 -7.94 -2.11 -6.85
C VAL A 21 -8.61 -1.20 -7.86
N ASP A 22 -8.92 -1.73 -9.05
CA ASP A 22 -9.59 -0.99 -10.13
C ASP A 22 -8.94 0.35 -10.51
N GLY A 23 -7.61 0.44 -10.43
CA GLY A 23 -6.84 1.67 -10.74
C GLY A 23 -6.61 2.60 -9.55
N THR A 24 -7.17 2.28 -8.39
CA THR A 24 -7.04 3.09 -7.16
C THR A 24 -6.24 2.35 -6.10
N TYR A 25 -5.32 3.05 -5.44
CA TYR A 25 -4.57 2.48 -4.32
C TYR A 25 -5.36 2.60 -3.02
N VAL A 26 -5.56 1.49 -2.33
CA VAL A 26 -6.25 1.43 -1.04
C VAL A 26 -5.37 0.79 0.03
N PHE A 27 -5.47 1.28 1.27
CA PHE A 27 -4.70 0.74 2.39
C PHE A 27 -5.11 -0.69 2.72
N VAL A 28 -4.13 -1.59 2.78
CA VAL A 28 -4.27 -2.95 3.35
C VAL A 28 -3.66 -3.03 4.74
N GLU A 29 -2.76 -2.09 5.06
CA GLU A 29 -2.30 -1.78 6.40
C GLU A 29 -2.29 -0.26 6.56
N ALA A 30 -3.07 0.26 7.51
CA ALA A 30 -3.16 1.69 7.75
C ALA A 30 -1.84 2.28 8.31
N PRO A 31 -1.53 3.55 8.03
CA PRO A 31 -0.37 4.22 8.61
C PRO A 31 -0.50 4.30 10.14
N PRO A 32 0.48 3.81 10.93
CA PRO A 32 0.36 3.76 12.39
C PRO A 32 0.35 5.14 13.05
N SER A 33 0.86 6.16 12.35
CA SER A 33 0.98 7.54 12.84
C SER A 33 -0.19 8.44 12.44
N ILE A 34 -1.16 7.95 11.65
CA ILE A 34 -2.28 8.76 11.13
C ILE A 34 -3.60 8.08 11.51
N PRO A 35 -4.16 8.38 12.70
CA PRO A 35 -5.34 7.68 13.24
C PRO A 35 -6.63 7.89 12.45
N SER A 36 -6.67 8.87 11.54
CA SER A 36 -7.82 9.15 10.70
C SER A 36 -7.88 8.29 9.43
N LEU A 37 -6.87 7.46 9.18
CA LEU A 37 -6.80 6.57 8.04
C LEU A 37 -6.93 5.11 8.50
N GLU A 38 -7.73 4.35 7.78
CA GLU A 38 -8.06 2.97 8.09
C GLU A 38 -7.78 2.04 6.90
N ILE A 39 -7.87 0.73 7.15
CA ILE A 39 -7.76 -0.29 6.09
C ILE A 39 -8.97 -0.15 5.16
N GLY A 40 -8.74 -0.05 3.86
CA GLY A 40 -9.74 0.12 2.83
C GLY A 40 -9.89 1.57 2.35
N ASP A 41 -9.38 2.55 3.10
CA ASP A 41 -9.35 3.93 2.63
C ASP A 41 -8.43 4.09 1.42
N GLU A 42 -8.74 5.05 0.57
CA GLU A 42 -7.88 5.43 -0.55
C GLU A 42 -6.60 6.08 -0.04
N VAL A 43 -5.48 5.71 -0.65
CA VAL A 43 -4.21 6.40 -0.43
C VAL A 43 -4.30 7.77 -1.10
N PRO A 44 -3.92 8.87 -0.41
CA PRO A 44 -3.89 10.19 -1.03
C PRO A 44 -3.05 10.19 -2.31
N GLU A 45 -3.59 10.75 -3.40
CA GLU A 45 -2.93 10.75 -4.72
C GLU A 45 -1.56 11.44 -4.70
N GLU A 46 -1.34 12.36 -3.76
CA GLU A 46 -0.07 13.08 -3.61
C GLU A 46 1.03 12.26 -2.91
N TRP A 47 0.73 11.05 -2.43
CA TRP A 47 1.70 10.21 -1.76
C TRP A 47 2.47 9.34 -2.74
N ASP A 48 3.78 9.32 -2.58
CA ASP A 48 4.63 8.36 -3.28
C ASP A 48 4.38 6.93 -2.78
N LEU A 49 4.46 5.99 -3.72
CA LEU A 49 4.34 4.56 -3.49
C LEU A 49 5.65 3.87 -3.87
N ILE A 50 6.12 2.97 -3.02
CA ILE A 50 7.31 2.15 -3.29
C ILE A 50 6.96 0.66 -3.28
N PRO A 51 7.50 -0.17 -4.18
CA PRO A 51 7.27 -1.61 -4.15
C PRO A 51 7.67 -2.22 -2.79
N ALA A 52 6.73 -2.86 -2.10
CA ALA A 52 6.97 -3.47 -0.79
C ALA A 52 7.11 -5.00 -0.85
N ASN A 53 6.77 -5.64 -1.96
CA ASN A 53 7.02 -7.06 -2.21
C ASN A 53 7.54 -7.33 -3.63
N GLU A 54 8.01 -8.56 -3.87
CA GLU A 54 8.52 -8.99 -5.18
C GLU A 54 7.49 -8.84 -6.30
N ARG A 55 6.20 -9.04 -6.00
CA ARG A 55 5.12 -8.88 -6.98
C ARG A 55 5.00 -7.42 -7.45
N ALA A 56 4.99 -6.46 -6.54
CA ALA A 56 5.00 -5.03 -6.88
C ALA A 56 6.28 -4.63 -7.62
N LYS A 57 7.44 -5.21 -7.27
CA LYS A 57 8.69 -4.94 -8.01
C LYS A 57 8.60 -5.38 -9.48
N MET A 58 7.92 -6.49 -9.76
CA MET A 58 7.75 -7.00 -11.12
C MET A 58 6.82 -6.14 -11.98
N GLU A 59 5.97 -5.29 -11.38
CA GLU A 59 5.08 -4.39 -12.12
C GLU A 59 5.75 -3.09 -12.60
N VAL A 60 6.90 -2.74 -11.99
CA VAL A 60 7.68 -1.53 -12.34
C VAL A 60 8.80 -1.82 -13.35
N LEU A 61 9.03 -3.11 -13.67
CA LEU A 61 10.05 -3.57 -14.62
C LEU A 61 9.49 -3.71 -16.04
#